data_AF-A0A6C0DA71-F1
#
_entry.id   AF-A0A6C0DA71-F1
#
_cell.length_a   1.000
_cell.length_b   1.000
_cell.length_c   1.000
_cell.angle_alpha   90.00
_cell.angle_beta   90.00
_cell.angle_gamma   90.00
#
_symmetry.space_group_name_H-M   'P 1'
#
loop_
_entity.id
_entity.type
_entity.pdbx_description
1 polymer ?
#
loop_
_entity_poly.entity_id
_entity_poly.type
_entity_poly.pdbx_seq_one_letter_code
_entity_poly.pdbx_strand_id
1 'polypeptide(L)'
;MVFYDFIEIGTSDFDTEIEKKDKKKGISVEPIKFYLDRLQNKDDCIKINIGISDYNGKAKIYYIPLINIELYNLPDWVRGCNSINIYHRTVHNLCEEYGLNIEAISDNYEIDVMTLYQMMQNNNAQGVYFLKIDTEGHDTKILKKYYEEIESSVQLPHVILFESNVLINSTDIDEIVELYTKIGYDLIFRNNDTQLQLNLQKLKNKSIFTECIKKYYIMDYPLNYNILNLPHENTLESAKEYCIKHNCSGVTFQDNTYQVRNGKYIKYYEDETIISWIYV
;
A
#
# COMPACT_ATOMS: atom_id res chain seq x y z
N MET A 1 -0.49 17.08 7.13
CA MET A 1 -0.27 15.64 6.95
C MET A 1 -0.50 15.31 5.47
N VAL A 2 -0.11 14.14 4.98
CA VAL A 2 -0.08 13.84 3.53
C VAL A 2 -0.87 12.58 3.22
N PHE A 3 -1.78 12.65 2.26
CA PHE A 3 -2.34 11.48 1.59
C PHE A 3 -1.46 11.11 0.40
N TYR A 4 -0.94 9.89 0.35
CA TYR A 4 -0.09 9.41 -0.76
C TYR A 4 -0.90 8.62 -1.79
N ASP A 5 -0.51 8.71 -3.06
CA ASP A 5 -1.16 7.91 -4.11
C ASP A 5 -0.69 6.46 -4.06
N PHE A 6 0.57 6.23 -3.64
CA PHE A 6 1.09 4.90 -3.35
C PHE A 6 2.10 4.86 -2.21
N ILE A 7 2.18 3.71 -1.55
CA ILE A 7 3.30 3.26 -0.74
C ILE A 7 3.64 1.87 -1.26
N GLU A 8 4.90 1.66 -1.65
CA GLU A 8 5.40 0.41 -2.21
C GLU A 8 6.56 -0.10 -1.37
N ILE A 9 6.46 -1.35 -0.90
CA ILE A 9 7.40 -2.00 0.00
C ILE A 9 8.01 -3.20 -0.70
N GLY A 10 9.34 -3.27 -0.73
CA GLY A 10 10.09 -4.32 -1.42
C GLY A 10 10.12 -4.04 -2.92
N THR A 11 10.70 -2.90 -3.30
CA THR A 11 10.66 -2.47 -4.70
C THR A 11 11.66 -3.21 -5.58
N SER A 12 12.75 -3.73 -4.99
CA SER A 12 13.99 -4.00 -5.70
C SER A 12 14.28 -2.83 -6.65
N ASP A 13 14.32 -3.10 -7.96
CA ASP A 13 14.55 -2.12 -9.02
C ASP A 13 13.71 -2.39 -10.28
N PHE A 14 12.53 -3.02 -10.13
CA PHE A 14 11.67 -3.38 -11.25
C PHE A 14 10.18 -3.41 -10.88
N ASP A 15 9.32 -3.25 -11.90
CA ASP A 15 7.86 -3.27 -11.78
C ASP A 15 7.30 -2.34 -10.69
N THR A 16 7.95 -1.17 -10.54
CA THR A 16 7.67 -0.23 -9.46
C THR A 16 6.59 0.80 -9.80
N GLU A 17 5.87 1.28 -8.78
CA GLU A 17 4.91 2.38 -8.94
C GLU A 17 5.61 3.70 -9.28
N ILE A 18 6.80 3.93 -8.72
CA ILE A 18 7.55 5.18 -8.93
C ILE A 18 7.97 5.34 -10.39
N GLU A 19 8.23 4.26 -11.13
CA GLU A 19 8.65 4.27 -12.55
C GLU A 19 7.50 4.51 -13.55
N LYS A 20 6.24 4.45 -13.10
CA LYS A 20 5.10 4.74 -13.96
C LYS A 20 5.12 6.20 -14.44
N LYS A 21 4.77 6.39 -15.71
CA LYS A 21 4.68 7.71 -16.39
C LYS A 21 3.39 8.44 -16.02
N ASP A 22 3.19 8.68 -14.73
CA ASP A 22 2.09 9.47 -14.17
C ASP A 22 2.64 10.55 -13.22
N LYS A 23 1.75 11.37 -12.64
CA LYS A 23 2.11 12.41 -11.65
C LYS A 23 1.78 12.01 -10.22
N LYS A 24 1.74 10.70 -9.95
CA LYS A 24 1.45 10.20 -8.62
C LYS A 24 2.63 10.42 -7.69
N LYS A 25 2.32 10.82 -6.47
CA LYS A 25 3.25 10.97 -5.35
C LYS A 25 3.20 9.75 -4.45
N GLY A 26 4.32 9.37 -3.86
CA GLY A 26 4.35 8.14 -3.07
C GLY A 26 5.65 7.88 -2.36
N ILE A 27 5.72 6.73 -1.72
CA ILE A 27 6.90 6.27 -0.98
C ILE A 27 7.32 4.92 -1.55
N SER A 28 8.59 4.80 -1.94
CA SER A 28 9.23 3.53 -2.32
C SER A 28 10.18 3.11 -1.20
N VAL A 29 10.03 1.87 -0.73
CA VAL A 29 10.79 1.33 0.40
C VAL A 29 11.55 0.08 -0.02
N GLU A 30 12.86 0.07 0.21
CA GLU A 30 13.74 -1.04 -0.16
C GLU A 30 14.94 -1.16 0.79
N PRO A 31 15.18 -2.32 1.42
CA PRO A 31 16.32 -2.53 2.31
C PRO A 31 17.69 -2.57 1.59
N ILE A 32 17.74 -2.98 0.33
CA ILE A 32 18.96 -3.02 -0.47
C ILE A 32 19.21 -1.67 -1.14
N LYS A 33 20.13 -0.89 -0.55
CA LYS A 33 20.41 0.48 -1.01
C LYS A 33 20.77 0.55 -2.50
N PHE A 34 21.52 -0.44 -2.98
CA PHE A 34 21.91 -0.54 -4.37
C PHE A 34 20.71 -0.56 -5.34
N TYR A 35 19.63 -1.28 -5.00
CA TYR A 35 18.43 -1.32 -5.83
C TYR A 35 17.57 -0.06 -5.67
N LEU A 36 17.42 0.45 -4.44
CA LEU A 36 16.72 1.72 -4.20
C LEU A 36 17.33 2.90 -4.96
N ASP A 37 18.66 2.96 -5.05
CA ASP A 37 19.38 4.02 -5.75
C ASP A 37 19.18 3.96 -7.28
N ARG A 38 18.83 2.79 -7.83
CA ARG A 38 18.54 2.60 -9.27
C ARG A 38 17.14 3.05 -9.67
N LEU A 39 16.21 3.17 -8.72
CA LEU A 39 14.90 3.76 -8.98
C LEU A 39 15.01 5.21 -9.41
N GLN A 40 14.17 5.63 -10.36
CA GLN A 40 14.12 7.01 -10.80
C GLN A 40 13.80 7.98 -9.65
N ASN A 41 14.35 9.19 -9.72
CA ASN A 41 13.92 10.28 -8.85
C ASN A 41 12.73 10.98 -9.51
N LYS A 42 11.61 11.05 -8.79
CA LYS A 42 10.36 11.66 -9.25
C LYS A 42 9.91 12.70 -8.24
N ASP A 43 9.43 13.83 -8.72
CA ASP A 43 8.91 14.89 -7.85
C ASP A 43 7.78 14.34 -6.97
N ASP A 44 7.72 14.81 -5.73
CA ASP A 44 6.78 14.38 -4.70
C ASP A 44 6.85 12.88 -4.32
N CYS A 45 7.88 12.16 -4.77
CA CYS A 45 8.17 10.79 -4.34
C CYS A 45 9.35 10.74 -3.35
N ILE A 46 9.23 9.86 -2.36
CA ILE A 46 10.24 9.63 -1.32
C ILE A 46 10.80 8.22 -1.49
N LYS A 47 12.12 8.08 -1.38
CA LYS A 47 12.83 6.78 -1.34
C LYS A 47 13.37 6.54 0.07
N ILE A 48 13.05 5.40 0.66
CA ILE A 48 13.45 5.06 2.04
C ILE A 48 14.23 3.75 2.04
N ASN A 49 15.47 3.80 2.53
CA ASN A 49 16.32 2.62 2.65
C ASN A 49 16.14 1.97 4.03
N ILE A 50 15.13 1.12 4.16
CA ILE A 50 14.80 0.39 5.39
C ILE A 50 14.06 -0.90 5.06
N GLY A 51 14.13 -1.91 5.93
CA GLY A 51 13.20 -3.05 5.87
C GLY A 51 11.89 -2.74 6.60
N ILE A 52 10.76 -3.17 6.03
CA ILE A 52 9.49 -3.15 6.76
C ILE A 52 9.23 -4.53 7.36
N SER A 53 8.86 -4.56 8.64
CA SER A 53 8.69 -5.81 9.37
C SER A 53 7.58 -5.69 10.43
N ASP A 54 7.43 -6.72 11.25
CA ASP A 54 6.51 -6.77 12.38
C ASP A 54 7.11 -6.19 13.68
N TYR A 55 8.31 -5.63 13.61
CA TYR A 55 9.04 -5.02 14.72
C TYR A 55 9.93 -3.86 14.28
N ASN A 56 10.36 -3.06 15.26
CA ASN A 56 11.36 -2.02 15.10
C ASN A 56 12.72 -2.52 15.61
N GLY A 57 13.81 -2.19 14.90
CA GLY A 57 15.16 -2.51 15.35
C GLY A 57 16.14 -2.68 14.20
N LYS A 58 17.00 -3.69 14.34
CA LYS A 58 17.99 -4.08 13.34
C LYS A 58 17.68 -5.48 12.84
N ALA A 59 18.00 -5.74 11.58
CA ALA A 59 17.96 -7.07 11.02
C ALA A 59 19.09 -7.27 10.03
N LYS A 60 19.43 -8.52 9.74
CA LYS A 60 20.47 -8.84 8.77
C LYS A 60 19.81 -9.14 7.43
N ILE A 61 20.14 -8.40 6.37
CA ILE A 61 19.61 -8.67 5.04
C ILE A 61 20.57 -9.59 4.28
N TYR A 62 20.04 -10.63 3.63
CA TYR A 62 20.77 -11.54 2.76
C TYR A 62 20.30 -11.39 1.32
N TYR A 63 21.25 -11.31 0.39
CA TYR A 63 20.97 -11.20 -1.05
C TYR A 63 22.13 -11.77 -1.86
N ILE A 64 21.89 -12.11 -3.13
CA ILE A 64 22.97 -12.44 -4.08
C ILE A 64 23.35 -11.15 -4.83
N PRO A 65 24.61 -10.68 -4.73
CA PRO A 65 25.07 -9.52 -5.50
C PRO A 65 24.94 -9.73 -7.01
N LEU A 66 24.60 -8.69 -7.77
CA LEU A 66 24.48 -8.77 -9.24
C LEU A 66 25.71 -9.41 -9.91
N ILE A 67 26.92 -9.11 -9.44
CA ILE A 67 28.15 -9.69 -9.97
C ILE A 67 28.16 -11.23 -9.87
N ASN A 68 27.59 -11.79 -8.80
CA ASN A 68 27.48 -13.24 -8.62
C ASN A 68 26.33 -13.82 -9.45
N ILE A 69 25.22 -13.08 -9.60
CA ILE A 69 24.13 -13.45 -10.51
C ILE A 69 24.68 -13.60 -11.94
N GLU A 70 25.46 -12.63 -12.41
CA GLU A 70 26.10 -12.67 -13.73
C GLU A 70 27.17 -13.76 -13.84
N LEU A 71 28.07 -13.86 -12.86
CA LEU A 71 29.18 -14.83 -12.84
C LEU A 71 28.70 -16.28 -12.95
N TYR A 72 27.61 -16.60 -12.24
CA TYR A 72 27.05 -17.95 -12.21
C TYR A 72 25.88 -18.15 -13.18
N ASN A 73 25.58 -17.15 -14.01
CA ASN A 73 24.46 -17.18 -14.97
C ASN A 73 23.13 -17.56 -14.29
N LEU A 74 22.88 -16.98 -13.12
CA LEU A 74 21.63 -17.15 -12.39
C LEU A 74 20.52 -16.33 -13.08
N PRO A 75 19.24 -16.73 -12.98
CA PRO A 75 18.15 -15.98 -13.54
C PRO A 75 18.03 -14.56 -12.95
N ASP A 76 17.66 -13.60 -13.80
CA ASP A 76 17.54 -12.19 -13.42
C ASP A 76 16.64 -11.93 -12.21
N TRP A 77 15.58 -12.73 -12.01
CA TRP A 77 14.64 -12.57 -10.90
C TRP A 77 15.29 -12.76 -9.52
N VAL A 78 16.45 -13.42 -9.44
CA VAL A 78 17.20 -13.63 -8.18
C VAL A 78 17.55 -12.32 -7.49
N ARG A 79 17.69 -11.22 -8.25
CA ARG A 79 17.99 -9.91 -7.69
C ARG A 79 16.89 -9.36 -6.78
N GLY A 80 15.63 -9.74 -7.03
CA GLY A 80 14.47 -9.36 -6.21
C GLY A 80 14.37 -10.15 -4.90
N CYS A 81 14.90 -11.38 -4.88
CA CYS A 81 14.74 -12.33 -3.79
C CYS A 81 15.71 -12.11 -2.62
N ASN A 82 15.67 -10.92 -2.01
CA ASN A 82 16.37 -10.65 -0.75
C ASN A 82 15.52 -11.08 0.45
N SER A 83 16.16 -11.42 1.58
CA SER A 83 15.44 -11.88 2.75
C SER A 83 16.10 -11.48 4.06
N ILE A 84 15.27 -11.18 5.06
CA ILE A 84 15.70 -10.74 6.39
C ILE A 84 15.98 -11.95 7.28
N ASN A 85 17.13 -11.94 7.96
CA ASN A 85 17.64 -12.90 8.94
C ASN A 85 17.93 -14.31 8.42
N ILE A 86 17.43 -14.68 7.23
CA ILE A 86 17.63 -15.97 6.58
C ILE A 86 17.94 -15.79 5.09
N TYR A 87 18.48 -16.83 4.45
CA TYR A 87 18.57 -16.89 3.00
C TYR A 87 17.20 -17.12 2.36
N HIS A 88 16.97 -16.54 1.19
CA HIS A 88 15.73 -16.73 0.46
C HIS A 88 15.56 -18.19 0.00
N ARG A 89 14.42 -18.82 0.33
CA ARG A 89 14.20 -20.27 0.13
C ARG A 89 14.30 -20.69 -1.34
N THR A 90 13.66 -19.95 -2.25
CA THR A 90 13.68 -20.27 -3.68
C THR A 90 15.09 -20.12 -4.26
N VAL A 91 15.85 -19.14 -3.77
CA VAL A 91 17.23 -18.92 -4.19
C VAL A 91 18.14 -20.02 -3.64
N HIS A 92 17.92 -20.47 -2.41
CA HIS A 92 18.64 -21.60 -1.82
C HIS A 92 18.48 -22.87 -2.66
N ASN A 93 17.24 -23.25 -2.99
CA ASN A 93 16.97 -24.42 -3.82
C ASN A 93 17.60 -24.27 -5.22
N LEU A 94 17.52 -23.09 -5.83
CA LEU A 94 18.17 -22.81 -7.11
C LEU A 94 19.70 -22.99 -7.03
N CYS A 95 20.33 -22.52 -5.94
CA CYS A 95 21.76 -22.70 -5.74
C CYS A 95 22.12 -24.19 -5.66
N GLU A 96 21.33 -25.01 -4.97
CA GLU A 96 21.53 -26.46 -4.91
C GLU A 96 21.44 -27.11 -6.30
N GLU A 97 20.48 -26.70 -7.14
CA GLU A 97 20.34 -27.18 -8.52
C GLU A 97 21.56 -26.82 -9.39
N TYR A 98 22.18 -25.66 -9.14
CA TYR A 98 23.39 -25.20 -9.83
C TYR A 98 24.68 -25.77 -9.20
N GLY A 99 24.59 -26.53 -8.11
CA GLY A 99 25.76 -27.02 -7.36
C GLY A 99 26.55 -25.91 -6.66
N LEU A 100 25.89 -24.81 -6.32
CA LEU A 100 26.48 -23.64 -5.66
C LEU A 100 26.20 -23.64 -4.16
N ASN A 101 27.16 -23.18 -3.36
CA ASN A 101 26.93 -22.91 -1.95
C ASN A 101 26.38 -21.48 -1.81
N ILE A 102 25.13 -21.35 -1.34
CA ILE A 102 24.48 -20.04 -1.16
C ILE A 102 25.30 -19.11 -0.26
N GLU A 103 25.95 -19.64 0.77
CA GLU A 103 26.72 -18.84 1.74
C GLU A 103 27.97 -18.25 1.09
N ALA A 104 28.53 -18.93 0.09
CA ALA A 104 29.73 -18.50 -0.61
C ALA A 104 29.44 -17.43 -1.68
N ILE A 105 28.19 -17.34 -2.16
CA ILE A 105 27.81 -16.44 -3.24
C ILE A 105 26.85 -15.32 -2.80
N SER A 106 26.35 -15.38 -1.56
CA SER A 106 25.51 -14.34 -0.97
C SER A 106 26.37 -13.32 -0.24
N ASP A 107 25.86 -12.09 -0.18
CA ASP A 107 26.36 -11.04 0.69
C ASP A 107 25.29 -10.68 1.73
N ASN A 108 25.71 -9.98 2.78
CA ASN A 108 24.83 -9.57 3.84
C ASN A 108 25.36 -8.38 4.61
N TYR A 109 24.44 -7.55 5.11
CA TYR A 109 24.77 -6.47 6.04
C TYR A 109 23.59 -6.19 6.97
N GLU A 110 23.82 -5.40 8.02
CA GLU A 110 22.78 -5.00 8.95
C GLU A 110 22.00 -3.80 8.39
N ILE A 111 20.67 -3.89 8.45
CA ILE A 111 19.73 -2.84 8.08
C ILE A 111 18.90 -2.42 9.28
N ASP A 112 18.41 -1.18 9.25
CA ASP A 112 17.27 -0.79 10.08
C ASP A 112 16.00 -1.49 9.60
N VAL A 113 15.13 -1.81 10.55
CA VAL A 113 13.77 -2.29 10.28
C VAL A 113 12.75 -1.55 11.13
N MET A 114 11.57 -1.31 10.58
CA MET A 114 10.45 -0.76 11.33
C MET A 114 9.10 -1.28 10.86
N THR A 115 8.05 -1.06 11.67
CA THR A 115 6.69 -1.39 11.27
C THR A 115 6.17 -0.41 10.21
N LEU A 116 5.23 -0.88 9.38
CA LEU A 116 4.56 -0.03 8.38
C LEU A 116 3.90 1.19 9.05
N TYR A 117 3.26 0.98 10.20
CA TYR A 117 2.65 2.07 10.97
C TYR A 117 3.67 3.14 11.35
N GLN A 118 4.81 2.74 11.93
CA GLN A 118 5.87 3.68 12.33
C GLN A 118 6.45 4.42 11.12
N MET A 119 6.64 3.75 9.99
CA MET A 119 7.10 4.38 8.76
C MET A 119 6.10 5.44 8.27
N MET A 120 4.82 5.12 8.26
CA MET A 120 3.76 6.06 7.91
C MET A 120 3.74 7.28 8.85
N GLN A 121 3.89 7.08 10.17
CA GLN A 121 3.98 8.18 11.13
C GLN A 121 5.19 9.08 10.85
N ASN A 122 6.37 8.50 10.65
CA ASN A 122 7.61 9.24 10.38
C ASN A 122 7.52 10.11 9.10
N ASN A 123 6.69 9.70 8.15
CA ASN A 123 6.47 10.41 6.88
C ASN A 123 5.20 11.27 6.86
N ASN A 124 4.57 11.48 8.02
CA ASN A 124 3.31 12.20 8.17
C ASN A 124 2.20 11.69 7.22
N ALA A 125 2.23 10.40 6.90
CA ALA A 125 1.26 9.74 6.04
C ALA A 125 -0.05 9.58 6.79
N GLN A 126 -1.07 10.32 6.37
CA GLN A 126 -2.41 10.24 6.94
C GLN A 126 -3.22 9.08 6.38
N GLY A 127 -2.92 8.72 5.14
CA GLY A 127 -3.56 7.64 4.41
C GLY A 127 -2.85 7.43 3.09
N VAL A 128 -3.19 6.35 2.42
CA VAL A 128 -2.61 5.98 1.14
C VAL A 128 -3.71 5.40 0.27
N TYR A 129 -3.68 5.72 -1.03
CA TYR A 129 -4.58 5.06 -1.95
C TYR A 129 -4.15 3.61 -2.20
N PHE A 130 -2.92 3.41 -2.69
CA PHE A 130 -2.41 2.09 -3.06
C PHE A 130 -1.24 1.65 -2.17
N LEU A 131 -1.44 0.64 -1.34
CA LEU A 131 -0.38 -0.04 -0.60
C LEU A 131 0.01 -1.31 -1.35
N LYS A 132 1.21 -1.35 -1.91
CA LYS A 132 1.80 -2.55 -2.51
C LYS A 132 2.89 -3.10 -1.59
N ILE A 133 2.80 -4.38 -1.28
CA ILE A 133 3.79 -5.10 -0.49
C ILE A 133 4.26 -6.28 -1.33
N ASP A 134 5.57 -6.43 -1.43
CA ASP A 134 6.22 -7.51 -2.14
C ASP A 134 7.51 -7.86 -1.38
N THR A 135 7.37 -8.63 -0.30
CA THR A 135 8.46 -8.88 0.66
C THR A 135 8.84 -10.34 0.76
N GLU A 136 8.67 -11.07 -0.35
CA GLU A 136 9.18 -12.44 -0.54
C GLU A 136 8.76 -13.38 0.61
N GLY A 137 7.51 -13.24 1.02
CA GLY A 137 6.87 -14.06 2.05
C GLY A 137 6.69 -13.44 3.44
N HIS A 138 7.12 -12.19 3.68
CA HIS A 138 6.91 -11.49 4.96
C HIS A 138 5.62 -10.63 5.00
N ASP A 139 4.89 -10.60 3.89
CA ASP A 139 3.74 -9.71 3.63
C ASP A 139 2.63 -9.82 4.68
N THR A 140 2.22 -11.04 5.02
CA THR A 140 1.15 -11.28 6.00
C THR A 140 1.55 -10.83 7.40
N LYS A 141 2.82 -10.94 7.78
CA LYS A 141 3.30 -10.44 9.08
C LYS A 141 3.26 -8.92 9.14
N ILE A 142 3.67 -8.25 8.06
CA ILE A 142 3.57 -6.79 7.95
C ILE A 142 2.12 -6.35 8.06
N LEU A 143 1.20 -6.97 7.31
CA LEU A 143 -0.21 -6.60 7.30
C LEU A 143 -0.92 -6.90 8.62
N LYS A 144 -0.57 -8.00 9.29
CA LYS A 144 -1.09 -8.35 10.61
C LYS A 144 -0.64 -7.33 11.65
N LYS A 145 0.65 -7.02 11.67
CA LYS A 145 1.19 -6.00 12.58
C LYS A 145 0.57 -4.63 12.33
N TYR A 146 0.42 -4.25 11.06
CA TYR A 146 -0.23 -3.00 10.69
C TYR A 146 -1.68 -2.94 11.18
N TYR A 147 -2.45 -4.02 11.01
CA TYR A 147 -3.82 -4.13 11.52
C TYR A 147 -3.90 -3.93 13.04
N GLU A 148 -2.93 -4.45 13.80
CA GLU A 148 -2.87 -4.31 15.27
C GLU A 148 -2.52 -2.89 15.73
N GLU A 149 -1.80 -2.12 14.92
CA GLU A 149 -1.28 -0.80 15.28
C GLU A 149 -2.14 0.38 14.79
N ILE A 150 -3.00 0.18 13.79
CA ILE A 150 -3.87 1.24 13.28
C ILE A 150 -4.83 1.74 14.36
N GLU A 151 -4.75 3.05 14.64
CA GLU A 151 -5.59 3.72 15.64
C GLU A 151 -6.85 4.35 15.01
N SER A 152 -6.82 4.62 13.70
CA SER A 152 -7.89 5.34 13.00
C SER A 152 -8.17 4.79 11.61
N SER A 153 -9.45 4.70 11.23
CA SER A 153 -9.90 4.31 9.89
C SER A 153 -9.33 5.20 8.77
N VAL A 154 -8.91 6.44 9.07
CA VAL A 154 -8.29 7.37 8.10
C VAL A 154 -6.98 6.79 7.53
N GLN A 155 -6.29 5.96 8.31
CA GLN A 155 -4.99 5.38 7.94
C GLN A 155 -5.15 4.10 7.09
N LEU A 156 -6.36 3.58 6.94
CA LEU A 156 -6.61 2.39 6.14
C LEU A 156 -6.31 2.67 4.65
N PRO A 157 -5.44 1.88 4.01
CA PRO A 157 -5.21 1.97 2.58
C PRO A 157 -6.51 1.74 1.79
N HIS A 158 -6.74 2.52 0.74
CA HIS A 158 -7.94 2.28 -0.08
C HIS A 158 -7.84 0.99 -0.92
N VAL A 159 -6.62 0.60 -1.29
CA VAL A 159 -6.28 -0.63 -2.00
C VAL A 159 -5.03 -1.21 -1.36
N ILE A 160 -5.06 -2.50 -1.07
CA ILE A 160 -3.90 -3.27 -0.61
C ILE A 160 -3.65 -4.36 -1.65
N LEU A 161 -2.44 -4.43 -2.16
CA LEU A 161 -1.92 -5.53 -2.98
C LEU A 161 -0.74 -6.14 -2.24
N PHE A 162 -0.77 -7.45 -2.02
CA PHE A 162 0.33 -8.16 -1.39
C PHE A 162 0.56 -9.51 -2.05
N GLU A 163 1.80 -9.99 -1.97
CA GLU A 163 2.17 -11.29 -2.50
C GLU A 163 1.43 -12.39 -1.71
N SER A 164 0.89 -13.38 -2.40
CA SER A 164 0.17 -14.51 -1.80
C SER A 164 0.52 -15.84 -2.48
N ASN A 165 1.77 -15.97 -2.90
CA ASN A 165 2.28 -17.13 -3.61
C ASN A 165 2.67 -18.27 -2.65
N VAL A 166 3.39 -19.28 -3.17
CA VAL A 166 3.82 -20.48 -2.42
C VAL A 166 4.78 -20.20 -1.25
N LEU A 167 5.38 -19.01 -1.18
CA LEU A 167 6.27 -18.59 -0.08
C LEU A 167 5.50 -18.34 1.22
N ILE A 168 4.19 -18.10 1.13
CA ILE A 168 3.33 -17.79 2.28
C ILE A 168 2.40 -18.96 2.57
N ASN A 169 2.21 -19.25 3.86
CA ASN A 169 1.21 -20.23 4.27
C ASN A 169 -0.20 -19.74 3.93
N SER A 170 -0.99 -20.58 3.24
CA SER A 170 -2.36 -20.24 2.86
C SER A 170 -3.24 -19.83 4.05
N THR A 171 -2.99 -20.40 5.24
CA THR A 171 -3.73 -20.03 6.45
C THR A 171 -3.45 -18.61 6.92
N ASP A 172 -2.23 -18.12 6.71
CA ASP A 172 -1.85 -16.75 7.08
C ASP A 172 -2.51 -15.75 6.12
N ILE A 173 -2.59 -16.11 4.84
CA ILE A 173 -3.33 -15.33 3.84
C ILE A 173 -4.82 -15.30 4.20
N ASP A 174 -5.41 -16.44 4.55
CA ASP A 174 -6.81 -16.53 4.97
C ASP A 174 -7.08 -15.64 6.20
N GLU A 175 -6.19 -15.67 7.19
CA GLU A 175 -6.27 -14.81 8.38
C GLU A 175 -6.27 -13.32 7.99
N ILE A 176 -5.36 -12.89 7.12
CA ILE A 176 -5.31 -11.48 6.66
C ILE A 176 -6.60 -11.09 5.95
N VAL A 177 -7.09 -11.91 5.02
CA VAL A 177 -8.35 -11.65 4.31
C VAL A 177 -9.50 -11.52 5.31
N GLU A 178 -9.60 -12.40 6.29
CA GLU A 178 -10.62 -12.33 7.34
C GLU A 178 -10.52 -11.07 8.20
N LEU A 179 -9.32 -10.72 8.66
CA LEU A 179 -9.08 -9.52 9.47
C LEU A 179 -9.52 -8.26 8.74
N TYR A 180 -9.09 -8.07 7.51
CA TYR A 180 -9.40 -6.87 6.73
C TYR A 180 -10.88 -6.85 6.28
N THR A 181 -11.47 -8.01 5.99
CA THR A 181 -12.92 -8.10 5.71
C THR A 181 -13.75 -7.66 6.92
N LYS A 182 -13.33 -8.00 8.14
CA LYS A 182 -14.03 -7.61 9.39
C LYS A 182 -14.15 -6.10 9.56
N ILE A 183 -13.17 -5.33 9.07
CA ILE A 183 -13.13 -3.86 9.15
C ILE A 183 -13.64 -3.17 7.87
N GLY A 184 -14.11 -3.91 6.87
CA GLY A 184 -14.85 -3.36 5.74
C GLY A 184 -14.13 -3.42 4.39
N TYR A 185 -13.10 -4.25 4.22
CA TYR A 185 -12.53 -4.51 2.91
C TYR A 185 -13.34 -5.54 2.12
N ASP A 186 -13.33 -5.41 0.81
CA ASP A 186 -13.74 -6.44 -0.14
C ASP A 186 -12.49 -7.18 -0.65
N LEU A 187 -12.56 -8.52 -0.70
CA LEU A 187 -11.62 -9.32 -1.48
C LEU A 187 -11.95 -9.16 -2.96
N ILE A 188 -11.02 -8.60 -3.73
CA ILE A 188 -11.21 -8.36 -5.17
C ILE A 188 -10.76 -9.58 -5.98
N PHE A 189 -9.55 -10.08 -5.70
CA PHE A 189 -9.05 -11.33 -6.26
C PHE A 189 -7.96 -11.93 -5.37
N ARG A 190 -7.68 -13.21 -5.59
CA ARG A 190 -6.60 -13.97 -4.97
C ARG A 190 -6.05 -15.00 -5.95
N ASN A 191 -4.75 -14.92 -6.23
CA ASN A 191 -3.96 -15.88 -6.99
C ASN A 191 -2.54 -15.91 -6.38
N ASN A 192 -1.49 -15.68 -7.19
CA ASN A 192 -0.14 -15.42 -6.68
C ASN A 192 -0.04 -14.07 -5.96
N ASP A 193 -0.99 -13.17 -6.21
CA ASP A 193 -1.19 -11.93 -5.46
C ASP A 193 -2.62 -11.89 -4.91
N THR A 194 -2.79 -11.15 -3.81
CA THR A 194 -4.11 -10.88 -3.23
C THR A 194 -4.36 -9.38 -3.20
N GLN A 195 -5.52 -8.97 -3.72
CA GLN A 195 -5.95 -7.58 -3.66
C GLN A 195 -7.19 -7.42 -2.77
N LEU A 196 -7.07 -6.51 -1.80
CA LEU A 196 -8.16 -6.05 -0.93
C LEU A 196 -8.47 -4.59 -1.26
N GLN A 197 -9.75 -4.22 -1.20
CA GLN A 197 -10.17 -2.84 -1.45
C GLN A 197 -11.12 -2.35 -0.36
N LEU A 198 -10.83 -1.19 0.22
CA LEU A 198 -11.62 -0.60 1.31
C LEU A 198 -13.01 -0.21 0.78
N ASN A 199 -14.04 -0.94 1.23
CA ASN A 199 -15.42 -0.65 0.86
C ASN A 199 -16.01 0.38 1.83
N LEU A 200 -16.13 1.61 1.35
CA LEU A 200 -16.65 2.74 2.10
C LEU A 200 -18.08 2.55 2.59
N GLN A 201 -18.88 1.66 1.99
CA GLN A 201 -20.22 1.35 2.46
C GLN A 201 -20.24 0.28 3.58
N LYS A 202 -19.19 -0.55 3.66
CA LYS A 202 -19.05 -1.62 4.68
C LYS A 202 -18.21 -1.19 5.89
N LEU A 203 -17.49 -0.08 5.77
CA LEU A 203 -16.68 0.47 6.84
C LEU A 203 -17.53 0.72 8.09
N LYS A 204 -17.07 0.15 9.20
CA LYS A 204 -17.78 0.21 10.49
C LYS A 204 -17.31 1.42 11.29
N ASN A 205 -18.17 1.88 12.21
CA ASN A 205 -17.83 2.92 13.18
C ASN A 205 -17.34 4.25 12.58
N LYS A 206 -17.90 4.62 11.42
CA LYS A 206 -17.60 5.91 10.81
C LYS A 206 -17.90 7.05 11.78
N SER A 207 -16.94 7.93 11.96
CA SER A 207 -17.01 9.00 12.95
C SER A 207 -16.34 10.28 12.51
N ILE A 208 -15.43 10.22 11.53
CA ILE A 208 -14.63 11.37 11.12
C ILE A 208 -14.53 11.48 9.60
N PHE A 209 -14.26 12.69 9.11
CA PHE A 209 -13.86 12.88 7.72
C PHE A 209 -12.34 12.90 7.62
N THR A 210 -11.80 12.33 6.55
CA THR A 210 -10.40 12.54 6.16
C THR A 210 -10.11 14.02 5.94
N GLU A 211 -8.82 14.39 5.90
CA GLU A 211 -8.40 15.61 5.21
C GLU A 211 -8.77 15.55 3.72
N CYS A 212 -8.64 16.68 3.02
CA CYS A 212 -8.95 16.75 1.60
C CYS A 212 -8.01 15.85 0.78
N ILE A 213 -8.60 14.98 -0.04
CA ILE A 213 -7.90 14.10 -0.96
C ILE A 213 -8.09 14.64 -2.38
N LYS A 214 -7.04 15.22 -2.95
CA LYS A 214 -7.05 15.77 -4.32
C LYS A 214 -6.96 14.64 -5.35
N LYS A 215 -7.52 14.83 -6.55
CA LYS A 215 -7.49 13.87 -7.67
C LYS A 215 -8.24 12.56 -7.40
N TYR A 216 -9.03 12.49 -6.33
CA TYR A 216 -9.87 11.32 -6.03
C TYR A 216 -11.32 11.73 -5.88
N TYR A 217 -12.22 10.89 -6.39
CA TYR A 217 -13.66 11.07 -6.25
C TYR A 217 -14.37 9.77 -5.90
N ILE A 218 -15.57 9.93 -5.34
CA ILE A 218 -16.49 8.83 -5.06
C ILE A 218 -17.56 8.83 -6.16
N MET A 219 -17.76 7.69 -6.83
CA MET A 219 -18.61 7.64 -8.03
C MET A 219 -20.11 7.82 -7.76
N ASP A 220 -20.67 7.00 -6.88
CA ASP A 220 -22.12 6.86 -6.82
C ASP A 220 -22.76 7.99 -6.01
N TYR A 221 -23.98 8.35 -6.34
CA TYR A 221 -24.79 9.28 -5.55
C TYR A 221 -25.67 8.54 -4.55
N PRO A 222 -26.05 9.17 -3.42
CA PRO A 222 -27.12 8.68 -2.56
C PRO A 222 -28.44 8.56 -3.35
N LEU A 223 -29.34 7.69 -2.88
CA LEU A 223 -30.68 7.56 -3.47
C LEU A 223 -31.42 8.91 -3.43
N ASN A 224 -32.05 9.29 -4.55
CA ASN A 224 -32.79 10.55 -4.71
C ASN A 224 -31.94 11.84 -4.60
N TYR A 225 -30.61 11.76 -4.71
CA TYR A 225 -29.76 12.93 -4.70
C TYR A 225 -29.80 13.64 -6.06
N ASN A 226 -30.17 14.93 -6.08
CA ASN A 226 -30.27 15.73 -7.29
C ASN A 226 -29.19 16.82 -7.32
N ILE A 227 -28.22 16.71 -8.23
CA ILE A 227 -27.13 17.68 -8.36
C ILE A 227 -27.58 19.05 -8.88
N LEU A 228 -28.70 19.12 -9.59
CA LEU A 228 -29.26 20.37 -10.11
C LEU A 228 -30.10 21.11 -9.06
N ASN A 229 -30.48 20.41 -7.98
CA ASN A 229 -31.22 20.95 -6.85
C ASN A 229 -30.74 20.27 -5.57
N LEU A 230 -29.61 20.74 -5.05
CA LEU A 230 -28.93 20.12 -3.92
C LEU A 230 -29.86 20.04 -2.69
N PRO A 231 -29.91 18.89 -1.98
CA PRO A 231 -30.74 18.74 -0.79
C PRO A 231 -30.12 19.37 0.47
N HIS A 232 -29.04 20.14 0.30
CA HIS A 232 -28.27 20.83 1.33
C HIS A 232 -27.67 22.10 0.72
N GLU A 233 -27.11 22.99 1.55
CA GLU A 233 -26.44 24.19 1.04
C GLU A 233 -25.14 23.83 0.31
N ASN A 234 -24.73 24.64 -0.67
CA ASN A 234 -23.48 24.39 -1.40
C ASN A 234 -22.24 24.81 -0.58
N THR A 235 -22.09 24.24 0.61
CA THR A 235 -20.95 24.41 1.52
C THR A 235 -20.46 23.03 1.95
N LEU A 236 -19.17 22.93 2.33
CA LEU A 236 -18.59 21.66 2.76
C LEU A 236 -19.27 21.15 4.03
N GLU A 237 -19.54 22.04 4.98
CA GLU A 237 -20.14 21.75 6.28
C GLU A 237 -21.55 21.17 6.10
N SER A 238 -22.39 21.82 5.29
CA SER A 238 -23.76 21.35 5.03
C SER A 238 -23.76 20.00 4.29
N ALA A 239 -22.84 19.80 3.35
CA ALA A 239 -22.67 18.52 2.66
C ALA A 239 -22.20 17.41 3.62
N LYS A 240 -21.27 17.70 4.54
CA LYS A 240 -20.80 16.74 5.57
C LYS A 240 -21.93 16.35 6.52
N GLU A 241 -22.71 17.31 6.99
CA GLU A 241 -23.89 17.04 7.84
C GLU A 241 -24.90 16.15 7.13
N TYR A 242 -25.22 16.44 5.86
CA TYR A 242 -26.10 15.61 5.05
C TYR A 242 -25.52 14.19 4.88
N CYS A 243 -24.22 14.08 4.60
CA CYS A 243 -23.53 12.80 4.46
C CYS A 243 -23.61 11.96 5.73
N ILE A 244 -23.34 12.55 6.91
CA ILE A 244 -23.46 11.86 8.21
C ILE A 244 -24.90 11.40 8.44
N LYS A 245 -25.87 12.30 8.25
CA LYS A 245 -27.29 12.02 8.46
C LYS A 245 -27.80 10.83 7.64
N HIS A 246 -27.30 10.66 6.43
CA HIS A 246 -27.70 9.58 5.51
C HIS A 246 -26.65 8.46 5.42
N ASN A 247 -25.66 8.45 6.32
CA ASN A 247 -24.57 7.47 6.37
C ASN A 247 -23.91 7.21 5.00
N CYS A 248 -23.64 8.28 4.25
CA CYS A 248 -23.02 8.21 2.93
C CYS A 248 -21.50 7.96 3.02
N SER A 249 -20.84 7.79 1.89
CA SER A 249 -19.41 7.50 1.81
C SER A 249 -18.52 8.73 1.95
N GLY A 250 -19.00 9.90 1.55
CA GLY A 250 -18.24 11.14 1.67
C GLY A 250 -18.79 12.28 0.82
N VAL A 251 -17.95 13.30 0.65
CA VAL A 251 -18.25 14.50 -0.14
C VAL A 251 -17.15 14.66 -1.18
N THR A 252 -17.53 14.99 -2.41
CA THR A 252 -16.60 15.35 -3.50
C THR A 252 -16.95 16.76 -3.97
N PHE A 253 -15.96 17.66 -3.97
CA PHE A 253 -16.05 18.94 -4.65
C PHE A 253 -15.69 18.77 -6.11
N GLN A 254 -16.63 19.09 -7.00
CA GLN A 254 -16.49 19.03 -8.45
C GLN A 254 -17.48 20.02 -9.08
N ASP A 255 -17.14 20.62 -10.21
CA ASP A 255 -18.00 21.55 -10.95
C ASP A 255 -18.55 22.71 -10.08
N ASN A 256 -17.71 23.24 -9.18
CA ASN A 256 -18.06 24.28 -8.20
C ASN A 256 -19.19 23.89 -7.21
N THR A 257 -19.38 22.58 -6.99
CA THR A 257 -20.41 22.07 -6.08
C THR A 257 -19.85 21.05 -5.11
N TYR A 258 -20.29 21.10 -3.85
CA TYR A 258 -20.05 20.05 -2.87
C TYR A 258 -21.11 18.97 -3.06
N GLN A 259 -20.71 17.82 -3.60
CA GLN A 259 -21.60 16.73 -3.95
C GLN A 259 -21.45 15.60 -2.92
N VAL A 260 -22.53 15.23 -2.24
CA VAL A 260 -22.53 14.05 -1.36
C VAL A 260 -22.56 12.80 -2.23
N ARG A 261 -21.67 11.85 -1.90
CA ARG A 261 -21.45 10.63 -2.66
C ARG A 261 -21.54 9.41 -1.76
N ASN A 262 -21.96 8.30 -2.34
CA ASN A 262 -22.23 7.04 -1.65
C ASN A 262 -21.65 5.82 -2.38
N GLY A 263 -20.55 5.97 -3.11
CA GLY A 263 -19.89 4.87 -3.81
C GLY A 263 -19.08 3.98 -2.89
N LYS A 264 -18.78 2.75 -3.35
CA LYS A 264 -17.99 1.76 -2.59
C LYS A 264 -16.52 2.13 -2.48
N TYR A 265 -15.96 2.71 -3.53
CA TYR A 265 -14.53 2.96 -3.65
C TYR A 265 -14.26 4.37 -4.14
N ILE A 266 -13.10 4.91 -3.80
CA ILE A 266 -12.58 6.11 -4.44
C ILE A 266 -11.87 5.73 -5.74
N LYS A 267 -11.88 6.65 -6.72
CA LYS A 267 -11.17 6.51 -7.99
C LYS A 267 -10.29 7.70 -8.24
N TYR A 268 -9.10 7.44 -8.78
CA TYR A 268 -8.20 8.49 -9.26
C TYR A 268 -8.76 9.13 -10.52
N TYR A 269 -8.64 10.45 -10.62
CA TYR A 269 -8.96 11.25 -11.78
C TYR A 269 -7.94 12.37 -11.90
N GLU A 270 -7.33 12.53 -13.07
CA GLU A 270 -6.21 13.46 -13.28
C GLU A 270 -6.66 14.91 -13.42
N ASP A 271 -7.38 15.40 -12.41
CA ASP A 271 -7.84 16.77 -12.27
C ASP A 271 -7.65 17.25 -10.82
N GLU A 272 -6.82 18.28 -10.65
CA GLU A 272 -6.50 18.85 -9.34
C GLU A 272 -7.65 19.63 -8.70
N THR A 273 -8.66 19.99 -9.49
CA THR A 273 -9.87 20.66 -9.01
C THR A 273 -10.82 19.71 -8.30
N ILE A 274 -10.68 18.39 -8.53
CA ILE A 274 -11.45 17.37 -7.85
C ILE A 274 -10.84 17.09 -6.48
N ILE A 275 -11.65 17.25 -5.45
CA ILE A 275 -11.25 17.09 -4.05
C ILE A 275 -12.31 16.27 -3.32
N SER A 276 -11.91 15.25 -2.56
CA SER A 276 -12.83 14.45 -1.74
C SER A 276 -12.50 14.49 -0.26
N TRP A 277 -13.54 14.33 0.56
CA TRP A 277 -13.45 14.07 2.00
C TRP A 277 -14.23 12.79 2.27
N ILE A 278 -13.54 11.77 2.76
CA ILE A 278 -14.13 10.44 2.95
C ILE A 278 -14.62 10.34 4.39
N TYR A 279 -15.84 9.84 4.59
CA TYR A 279 -16.41 9.60 5.91
C TYR A 279 -16.03 8.19 6.37
N VAL A 280 -15.17 8.12 7.39
CA VAL A 280 -14.49 6.90 7.86
C VAL A 280 -14.57 6.70 9.36
#